data_AF-A0A5E4N169-F1
#
_entry.id   AF-A0A5E4N169-F1
#
_cell.length_a   1.000
_cell.length_b   1.000
_cell.length_c   1.000
_cell.angle_alpha   90.00
_cell.angle_beta   90.00
_cell.angle_gamma   90.00
#
_symmetry.space_group_name_H-M   'P 1'
#
loop_
_entity.id
_entity.type
_entity.pdbx_description
1 polymer ?
#
loop_
_entity_poly.entity_id
_entity_poly.type
_entity_poly.pdbx_seq_one_letter_code
_entity_poly.pdbx_strand_id
1 'polypeptide(L)'
;MSHFMCNCRCEKTLEKLFEGAVVGSKVARMISGRSSDYGSSSSDNRAAMGFFLDRATRARLLLDGHRPQDVRMRSYRAEPIVVAAASGNAAAVTLLLRYGLAEESMRAAIAYLRDSATAPGARPCLDVLLRAVVCYGRRADHDDGGDVVWDPPALMHLARCAVRKALHDEFGLPHGIPRLPVPRSLVSYLDLEC
;
A
#
# COMPACT_ATOMS: atom_id res chain seq x y z
N MET A 1 -5.85 -19.11 -17.44
CA MET A 1 -5.88 -17.65 -17.14
C MET A 1 -7.24 -17.01 -17.44
N SER A 2 -7.97 -17.40 -18.50
CA SER A 2 -9.27 -16.79 -18.86
C SER A 2 -10.39 -16.93 -17.82
N HIS A 3 -10.45 -18.03 -17.07
CA HIS A 3 -11.50 -18.23 -16.06
C HIS A 3 -11.41 -17.26 -14.86
N PHE A 4 -10.20 -16.81 -14.52
CA PHE A 4 -9.96 -15.93 -13.37
C PHE A 4 -10.30 -14.47 -13.69
N MET A 5 -9.90 -13.99 -14.88
CA MET A 5 -10.30 -12.66 -15.38
C MET A 5 -11.81 -12.54 -15.58
N CYS A 6 -12.45 -13.59 -16.12
CA CYS A 6 -13.90 -13.60 -16.30
C CYS A 6 -14.61 -13.49 -14.94
N ASN A 7 -14.14 -14.18 -13.91
CA ASN A 7 -14.77 -14.11 -12.60
C ASN A 7 -14.63 -12.72 -11.96
N CYS A 8 -13.43 -12.13 -11.97
CA CYS A 8 -13.18 -10.79 -11.40
C CYS A 8 -13.97 -9.66 -12.07
N ARG A 9 -14.18 -9.72 -13.40
CA ARG A 9 -14.94 -8.72 -14.16
C ARG A 9 -16.46 -8.93 -14.10
N CYS A 10 -16.92 -10.19 -14.02
CA CYS A 10 -18.34 -10.51 -14.15
C CYS A 10 -19.09 -10.59 -12.81
N GLU A 11 -18.43 -10.84 -11.67
CA GLU A 11 -19.14 -11.14 -10.40
C GLU A 11 -19.01 -10.11 -9.26
N LYS A 12 -18.39 -8.94 -9.47
CA LYS A 12 -18.02 -8.03 -8.34
C LYS A 12 -17.14 -8.72 -7.27
N THR A 13 -16.46 -9.80 -7.64
CA THR A 13 -15.68 -10.67 -6.73
C THR A 13 -14.41 -10.01 -6.22
N LEU A 14 -13.81 -9.11 -7.00
CA LEU A 14 -12.61 -8.40 -6.55
C LEU A 14 -12.92 -7.54 -5.32
N GLU A 15 -14.03 -6.80 -5.35
CA GLU A 15 -14.43 -5.94 -4.25
C GLU A 15 -14.80 -6.76 -3.01
N LYS A 16 -15.55 -7.86 -3.18
CA LYS A 16 -15.85 -8.80 -2.10
C LYS A 16 -14.61 -9.38 -1.44
N LEU A 17 -13.57 -9.69 -2.24
CA LEU A 17 -12.31 -10.21 -1.73
C LEU A 17 -11.63 -9.20 -0.78
N PHE A 18 -11.70 -7.92 -1.10
CA PHE A 18 -11.12 -6.85 -0.28
C PHE A 18 -12.00 -6.48 0.91
N GLU A 19 -13.32 -6.34 0.74
CA GLU A 19 -14.23 -5.83 1.78
C GLU A 19 -14.09 -6.53 3.14
N GLY A 20 -14.18 -7.88 3.13
CA GLY A 20 -14.08 -8.66 4.37
C GLY A 20 -12.69 -8.65 4.98
N ALA A 21 -11.64 -8.48 4.16
CA ALA A 21 -10.25 -8.48 4.60
C ALA A 21 -9.81 -7.11 5.13
N VAL A 22 -10.34 -6.04 4.55
CA VAL A 22 -9.96 -4.65 4.75
C VAL A 22 -10.83 -3.98 5.82
N VAL A 23 -12.15 -4.10 5.73
CA VAL A 23 -13.10 -3.45 6.65
C VAL A 23 -13.55 -4.41 7.76
N GLY A 24 -13.37 -5.72 7.53
CA GLY A 24 -13.74 -6.79 8.45
C GLY A 24 -15.16 -7.32 8.19
N SER A 25 -15.38 -8.60 8.51
CA SER A 25 -16.59 -9.34 8.12
C SER A 25 -17.91 -8.74 8.63
N LYS A 26 -17.88 -8.08 9.80
CA LYS A 26 -19.08 -7.47 10.40
C LYS A 26 -19.49 -6.20 9.66
N VAL A 27 -18.52 -5.33 9.37
CA VAL A 27 -18.76 -4.07 8.65
C VAL A 27 -19.05 -4.34 7.18
N ALA A 28 -18.34 -5.28 6.56
CA ALA A 28 -18.63 -5.73 5.20
C ALA A 28 -20.08 -6.24 5.06
N ARG A 29 -20.59 -7.00 6.04
CA ARG A 29 -22.00 -7.43 6.08
C ARG A 29 -22.98 -6.28 6.22
N MET A 30 -22.65 -5.25 7.00
CA MET A 30 -23.49 -4.07 7.15
C MET A 30 -23.55 -3.22 5.87
N ILE A 31 -22.42 -3.06 5.18
CA ILE A 31 -22.31 -2.19 3.99
C ILE A 31 -22.85 -2.89 2.73
N SER A 32 -22.51 -4.16 2.53
CA SER A 32 -22.88 -4.92 1.32
C SER A 32 -24.16 -5.75 1.46
N GLY A 33 -24.68 -5.91 2.69
CA GLY A 33 -25.77 -6.83 3.00
C GLY A 33 -25.40 -8.32 2.87
N ARG A 34 -24.12 -8.66 2.64
CA ARG A 34 -23.66 -10.05 2.42
C ARG A 34 -22.46 -10.39 3.30
N SER A 35 -22.42 -11.63 3.78
CA SER A 35 -21.21 -12.18 4.41
C SER A 35 -20.09 -12.30 3.36
N SER A 36 -18.83 -12.19 3.78
CA SER A 36 -17.69 -12.57 2.94
C SER A 36 -17.81 -14.03 2.51
N ASP A 37 -17.47 -14.34 1.26
CA ASP A 37 -17.52 -15.69 0.69
C ASP A 37 -16.41 -16.61 1.26
N TYR A 38 -15.46 -16.07 2.02
CA TYR A 38 -14.25 -16.78 2.47
C TYR A 38 -14.21 -17.13 3.97
N GLY A 39 -15.06 -16.52 4.79
CA GLY A 39 -15.12 -16.82 6.22
C GLY A 39 -15.81 -15.76 7.08
N SER A 40 -16.16 -16.16 8.30
CA SER A 40 -16.82 -15.29 9.27
C SER A 40 -15.85 -14.33 9.98
N SER A 41 -14.55 -14.62 9.97
CA SER A 41 -13.52 -13.80 10.62
C SER A 41 -12.75 -12.93 9.62
N SER A 42 -12.27 -11.77 10.06
CA SER A 42 -11.39 -10.91 9.24
C SER A 42 -10.05 -11.58 8.92
N SER A 43 -9.64 -12.58 9.70
CA SER A 43 -8.40 -13.34 9.46
C SER A 43 -8.53 -14.25 8.25
N ASP A 44 -9.63 -15.00 8.15
CA ASP A 44 -9.90 -15.91 7.03
C ASP A 44 -9.99 -15.14 5.71
N ASN A 45 -10.64 -13.97 5.75
CA ASN A 45 -10.71 -13.07 4.59
C ASN A 45 -9.33 -12.56 4.16
N ARG A 46 -8.45 -12.21 5.11
CA ARG A 46 -7.08 -11.82 4.79
C ARG A 46 -6.26 -12.99 4.23
N ALA A 47 -6.45 -14.20 4.74
CA ALA A 47 -5.80 -15.39 4.19
C ALA A 47 -6.22 -15.64 2.74
N ALA A 48 -7.53 -15.53 2.44
CA ALA A 48 -8.04 -15.60 1.08
C ALA A 48 -7.49 -14.48 0.20
N MET A 49 -7.52 -13.22 0.66
CA MET A 49 -6.91 -12.09 -0.05
C MET A 49 -5.44 -12.34 -0.38
N GLY A 50 -4.65 -12.81 0.59
CA GLY A 50 -3.26 -13.17 0.39
C GLY A 50 -3.07 -14.27 -0.65
N PHE A 51 -3.90 -15.33 -0.62
CA PHE A 51 -3.86 -16.45 -1.56
C PHE A 51 -4.14 -16.03 -3.01
N PHE A 52 -5.08 -15.11 -3.22
CA PHE A 52 -5.42 -14.63 -4.56
C PHE A 52 -4.43 -13.58 -5.08
N LEU A 53 -3.98 -12.65 -4.24
CA LEU A 53 -2.96 -11.66 -4.63
C LEU A 53 -1.64 -12.33 -5.01
N ASP A 54 -1.23 -13.38 -4.31
CA ASP A 54 -0.05 -14.17 -4.67
C ASP A 54 -0.15 -14.74 -6.10
N ARG A 55 -1.28 -15.38 -6.42
CA ARG A 55 -1.52 -15.92 -7.77
C ARG A 55 -1.62 -14.84 -8.83
N ALA A 56 -2.31 -13.74 -8.53
CA ALA A 56 -2.45 -12.62 -9.45
C ALA A 56 -1.09 -11.98 -9.75
N THR A 57 -0.24 -11.84 -8.73
CA THR A 57 1.12 -11.32 -8.87
C THR A 57 1.98 -12.25 -9.72
N ARG A 58 1.98 -13.56 -9.44
CA ARG A 58 2.71 -14.55 -10.25
C ARG A 58 2.23 -14.60 -11.70
N ALA A 59 0.93 -14.41 -11.92
CA ALA A 59 0.33 -14.37 -13.24
C ALA A 59 0.46 -13.01 -13.94
N ARG A 60 1.08 -12.00 -13.30
CA ARG A 60 1.16 -10.60 -13.78
C ARG A 60 -0.20 -10.06 -14.22
N LEU A 61 -1.24 -10.38 -13.46
CA LEU A 61 -2.61 -10.01 -13.79
C LEU A 61 -2.80 -8.49 -13.69
N LEU A 62 -3.35 -7.91 -14.75
CA LEU A 62 -3.80 -6.52 -14.76
C LEU A 62 -5.31 -6.46 -14.98
N LEU A 63 -5.97 -5.62 -14.19
CA LEU A 63 -7.39 -5.32 -14.26
C LEU A 63 -7.52 -3.84 -14.61
N ASP A 64 -8.08 -3.56 -15.78
CA ASP A 64 -8.18 -2.21 -16.35
C ASP A 64 -6.85 -1.43 -16.33
N GLY A 65 -5.74 -2.14 -16.59
CA GLY A 65 -4.38 -1.57 -16.61
C GLY A 65 -3.68 -1.50 -15.25
N HIS A 66 -4.36 -1.84 -14.15
CA HIS A 66 -3.82 -1.78 -12.80
C HIS A 66 -3.67 -3.16 -12.17
N ARG A 67 -2.76 -3.30 -11.20
CA ARG A 67 -2.69 -4.52 -10.39
C ARG A 67 -3.95 -4.62 -9.52
N PRO A 68 -4.41 -5.83 -9.16
CA PRO A 68 -5.68 -6.00 -8.43
C PRO A 68 -5.76 -5.21 -7.12
N GLN A 69 -4.65 -5.06 -6.40
CA GLN A 69 -4.56 -4.28 -5.15
C GLN A 69 -4.59 -2.76 -5.34
N ASP A 70 -4.36 -2.28 -6.57
CA ASP A 70 -4.40 -0.85 -6.94
C ASP A 70 -5.75 -0.47 -7.59
N VAL A 71 -6.65 -1.44 -7.82
CA VAL A 71 -7.98 -1.19 -8.37
C VAL A 71 -8.90 -0.60 -7.30
N ARG A 72 -9.53 0.53 -7.61
CA ARG A 72 -10.50 1.18 -6.72
C ARG A 72 -11.70 0.29 -6.41
N MET A 73 -12.04 0.22 -5.12
CA MET A 73 -13.28 -0.37 -4.61
C MET A 73 -14.44 0.60 -4.90
N ARG A 74 -15.40 0.21 -5.76
CA ARG A 74 -16.43 1.12 -6.28
C ARG A 74 -17.40 1.60 -5.19
N SER A 75 -17.73 0.74 -4.24
CA SER A 75 -18.65 1.00 -3.12
C SER A 75 -18.04 1.99 -2.12
N TYR A 76 -16.71 2.04 -2.02
CA TYR A 76 -15.97 2.94 -1.12
C TYR A 76 -15.35 4.13 -1.85
N ARG A 77 -15.36 4.13 -3.19
CA ARG A 77 -14.73 5.13 -4.08
C ARG A 77 -13.25 5.39 -3.76
N ALA A 78 -12.54 4.37 -3.26
CA ALA A 78 -11.16 4.47 -2.80
C ALA A 78 -10.40 3.16 -3.10
N GLU A 79 -9.06 3.21 -3.10
CA GLU A 79 -8.23 2.00 -3.23
C GLU A 79 -8.27 1.16 -1.94
N PRO A 80 -8.06 -0.17 -2.04
CA PRO A 80 -8.07 -1.07 -0.88
C PRO A 80 -7.17 -0.62 0.27
N ILE A 81 -6.00 -0.03 -0.03
CA ILE A 81 -5.09 0.47 1.01
C ILE A 81 -5.67 1.66 1.78
N VAL A 82 -6.35 2.60 1.10
CA VAL A 82 -6.97 3.76 1.74
C VAL A 82 -8.11 3.28 2.63
N VAL A 83 -8.92 2.33 2.15
CA VAL A 83 -9.99 1.74 2.96
C VAL A 83 -9.43 0.97 4.16
N ALA A 84 -8.30 0.28 4.02
CA ALA A 84 -7.62 -0.44 5.11
C ALA A 84 -7.06 0.51 6.17
N ALA A 85 -6.51 1.64 5.72
CA ALA A 85 -6.03 2.69 6.59
C ALA A 85 -7.21 3.33 7.36
N ALA A 86 -8.30 3.66 6.67
CA ALA A 86 -9.52 4.22 7.24
C ALA A 86 -10.18 3.31 8.28
N SER A 87 -10.14 1.99 8.07
CA SER A 87 -10.68 1.02 9.02
C SER A 87 -9.73 0.72 10.19
N GLY A 88 -8.55 1.32 10.24
CA GLY A 88 -7.53 1.05 11.26
C GLY A 88 -6.95 -0.37 11.19
N ASN A 89 -7.10 -1.06 10.05
CA ASN A 89 -6.72 -2.46 9.88
C ASN A 89 -5.27 -2.57 9.39
N ALA A 90 -4.32 -2.36 10.30
CA ALA A 90 -2.89 -2.40 10.00
C ALA A 90 -2.43 -3.74 9.41
N ALA A 91 -3.09 -4.86 9.76
CA ALA A 91 -2.80 -6.16 9.18
C ALA A 91 -3.16 -6.23 7.68
N ALA A 92 -4.29 -5.65 7.28
CA ALA A 92 -4.66 -5.55 5.86
C ALA A 92 -3.71 -4.62 5.10
N VAL A 93 -3.36 -3.46 5.69
CA VAL A 93 -2.34 -2.54 5.13
C VAL A 93 -1.01 -3.27 4.90
N THR A 94 -0.54 -4.02 5.89
CA THR A 94 0.70 -4.80 5.80
C THR A 94 0.65 -5.83 4.66
N LEU A 95 -0.48 -6.53 4.53
CA LEU A 95 -0.67 -7.55 3.49
C LEU A 95 -0.70 -6.93 2.08
N LEU A 96 -1.35 -5.78 1.91
CA LEU A 96 -1.38 -5.06 0.63
C LEU A 96 0.02 -4.57 0.23
N LEU A 97 0.76 -4.00 1.18
CA LEU A 97 2.14 -3.54 0.97
C LEU A 97 3.08 -4.68 0.54
N ARG A 98 2.87 -5.90 1.06
CA ARG A 98 3.67 -7.09 0.72
C ARG A 98 3.64 -7.41 -0.79
N TYR A 99 2.54 -7.10 -1.48
CA TYR A 99 2.38 -7.39 -2.91
C TYR A 99 2.79 -6.22 -3.81
N GLY A 100 3.31 -5.13 -3.22
CA GLY A 100 3.67 -3.91 -3.94
C GLY A 100 2.44 -3.10 -4.31
N LEU A 101 2.53 -1.78 -4.10
CA LEU A 101 1.46 -0.83 -4.41
C LEU A 101 1.95 0.23 -5.37
N ALA A 102 1.01 0.83 -6.10
CA ALA A 102 1.32 1.98 -6.93
C ALA A 102 1.70 3.16 -6.03
N GLU A 103 2.57 4.04 -6.53
CA GLU A 103 3.01 5.21 -5.78
C GLU A 103 1.83 6.11 -5.43
N GLU A 104 0.91 6.27 -6.37
CA GLU A 104 -0.32 7.04 -6.21
C GLU A 104 -1.18 6.50 -5.08
N SER A 105 -1.34 5.17 -5.00
CA SER A 105 -2.12 4.50 -3.95
C SER A 105 -1.45 4.64 -2.59
N MET A 106 -0.11 4.58 -2.53
CA MET A 106 0.64 4.83 -1.29
C MET A 106 0.51 6.29 -0.83
N ARG A 107 0.65 7.25 -1.75
CA ARG A 107 0.48 8.68 -1.48
C ARG A 107 -0.94 8.99 -0.99
N ALA A 108 -1.96 8.39 -1.61
CA ALA A 108 -3.35 8.53 -1.20
C ALA A 108 -3.58 8.02 0.24
N ALA A 109 -3.00 6.88 0.61
CA ALA A 109 -3.12 6.32 1.95
C ALA A 109 -2.44 7.21 3.02
N ILE A 110 -1.25 7.75 2.71
CA ILE A 110 -0.53 8.67 3.61
C ILE A 110 -1.32 9.97 3.78
N ALA A 111 -1.82 10.55 2.69
CA ALA A 111 -2.64 11.76 2.74
C ALA A 111 -3.88 11.56 3.62
N TYR A 112 -4.60 10.45 3.41
CA TYR A 112 -5.77 10.11 4.21
C TYR A 112 -5.46 10.00 5.71
N LEU A 113 -4.38 9.31 6.07
CA LEU A 113 -3.98 9.12 7.47
C LEU A 113 -3.50 10.40 8.13
N ARG A 114 -2.90 11.32 7.37
CA ARG A 114 -2.50 12.63 7.88
C ARG A 114 -3.72 13.48 8.22
N ASP A 115 -4.72 13.48 7.35
CA ASP A 115 -5.96 14.23 7.56
C ASP A 115 -6.85 13.58 8.64
N SER A 116 -6.70 12.26 8.83
CA SER A 116 -7.43 11.46 9.82
C SER A 116 -6.58 11.03 11.02
N ALA A 117 -5.50 11.77 11.33
CA ALA A 117 -4.48 11.35 12.31
C ALA A 117 -5.03 11.13 13.74
N THR A 118 -6.21 11.69 14.03
CA THR A 118 -6.92 11.53 15.32
C THR A 118 -7.83 10.29 15.36
N ALA A 119 -8.02 9.58 14.25
CA ALA A 119 -8.90 8.41 14.18
C ALA A 119 -8.29 7.19 14.92
N PRO A 120 -9.10 6.43 15.66
CA PRO A 120 -8.65 5.22 16.32
C PRO A 120 -8.13 4.21 15.30
N GLY A 121 -6.90 3.72 15.48
CA GLY A 121 -6.25 2.78 14.56
C GLY A 121 -5.44 3.42 13.42
N ALA A 122 -5.46 4.75 13.27
CA ALA A 122 -4.65 5.44 12.26
C ALA A 122 -3.14 5.32 12.56
N ARG A 123 -2.74 5.42 13.83
CA ARG A 123 -1.33 5.32 14.27
C ARG A 123 -0.65 4.00 13.86
N PRO A 124 -1.20 2.80 14.17
CA PRO A 124 -0.62 1.54 13.71
C PRO A 124 -0.50 1.43 12.18
N CYS A 125 -1.49 1.93 11.43
CA CYS A 125 -1.44 1.95 9.97
C CYS A 125 -0.34 2.87 9.43
N LEU A 126 -0.19 4.06 10.02
CA LEU A 126 0.85 5.02 9.69
C LEU A 126 2.25 4.44 9.99
N ASP A 127 2.44 3.81 11.15
CA ASP A 127 3.70 3.17 11.52
C ASP A 127 4.10 2.07 10.53
N VAL A 128 3.14 1.25 10.09
CA VAL A 128 3.37 0.21 9.07
C VAL A 128 3.78 0.85 7.74
N LEU A 129 3.10 1.91 7.30
CA LEU A 129 3.42 2.59 6.05
C LEU A 129 4.79 3.25 6.08
N LEU A 130 5.12 3.96 7.16
CA LEU A 130 6.44 4.58 7.34
C LEU A 130 7.55 3.52 7.37
N ARG A 131 7.34 2.39 8.06
CA ARG A 131 8.29 1.26 8.05
C ARG A 131 8.43 0.66 6.66
N ALA A 132 7.34 0.52 5.90
CA ALA A 132 7.40 -0.01 4.55
C ALA A 132 8.17 0.92 3.62
N VAL A 133 7.99 2.25 3.73
CA VAL A 133 8.78 3.25 2.99
C VAL A 133 10.27 3.12 3.32
N VAL A 134 10.63 2.94 4.59
CA VAL A 134 12.03 2.75 5.03
C VAL A 134 12.61 1.42 4.53
N CYS A 135 11.83 0.33 4.52
CA CYS A 135 12.28 -1.00 4.09
C CYS A 135 12.35 -1.16 2.56
N TYR A 136 11.51 -0.44 1.79
CA TYR A 136 11.56 -0.46 0.33
C TYR A 136 12.92 0.01 -0.19
N GLY A 137 13.61 0.89 0.55
CA GLY A 137 14.95 1.38 0.23
C GLY A 137 16.11 0.37 0.45
N ARG A 138 15.88 -0.83 0.98
CA ARG A 138 16.95 -1.83 1.27
C ARG A 138 16.90 -3.11 0.42
N ARG A 139 15.88 -3.30 -0.41
CA ARG A 139 15.69 -4.54 -1.21
C ARG A 139 16.05 -4.40 -2.68
N ALA A 140 16.59 -3.23 -3.06
CA ALA A 140 17.13 -2.96 -4.39
C ALA A 140 18.59 -3.42 -4.59
N ASP A 141 19.19 -4.08 -3.58
CA ASP A 141 20.61 -4.49 -3.58
C ASP A 141 20.84 -6.01 -3.76
N HIS A 142 19.86 -6.78 -4.23
CA HIS A 142 20.07 -8.18 -4.60
C HIS A 142 19.53 -8.48 -6.01
N ASP A 143 20.41 -8.23 -6.96
CA ASP A 143 20.34 -8.65 -8.36
C ASP A 143 20.66 -10.15 -8.45
N ASP A 144 19.67 -10.96 -8.78
CA ASP A 144 19.88 -12.29 -9.36
C ASP A 144 18.99 -12.37 -10.60
N GLY A 145 19.64 -12.47 -11.77
CA GLY A 145 19.12 -12.04 -13.06
C GLY A 145 17.84 -12.74 -13.51
N GLY A 146 16.86 -11.94 -13.94
CA GLY A 146 15.67 -12.40 -14.65
C GLY A 146 14.55 -11.36 -14.78
N ASP A 147 14.49 -10.68 -15.92
CA ASP A 147 13.37 -9.94 -16.51
C ASP A 147 12.20 -9.50 -15.60
N VAL A 148 12.42 -8.40 -14.86
CA VAL A 148 11.37 -7.44 -14.47
C VAL A 148 11.99 -6.04 -14.39
N VAL A 149 11.82 -5.21 -15.43
CA VAL A 149 12.05 -3.77 -15.30
C VAL A 149 10.85 -3.17 -14.59
N TRP A 150 10.91 -3.13 -13.25
CA TRP A 150 10.17 -2.18 -12.43
C TRP A 150 11.14 -1.03 -12.18
N ASP A 151 10.88 0.15 -12.74
CA ASP A 151 11.71 1.33 -12.47
C ASP A 151 11.50 1.79 -11.00
N PRO A 152 12.49 1.59 -10.10
CA PRO A 152 12.45 2.07 -8.73
C PRO A 152 13.23 3.39 -8.48
N PRO A 153 13.52 4.30 -9.45
CA PRO A 153 14.15 5.59 -9.11
C PRO A 153 13.16 6.65 -8.61
N ALA A 154 11.88 6.58 -9.00
CA ALA A 154 10.91 7.64 -8.77
C ALA A 154 10.60 7.82 -7.28
N LEU A 155 10.34 6.75 -6.54
CA LEU A 155 9.94 6.84 -5.13
C LEU A 155 11.09 7.31 -4.22
N MET A 156 12.32 6.85 -4.45
CA MET A 156 13.51 7.31 -3.73
C MET A 156 13.78 8.79 -4.02
N HIS A 157 13.65 9.21 -5.27
CA HIS A 157 13.81 10.61 -5.66
C HIS A 157 12.71 11.49 -5.05
N LEU A 158 11.46 11.03 -5.03
CA LEU A 158 10.33 11.76 -4.46
C LEU A 158 10.39 11.84 -2.94
N ALA A 159 10.81 10.77 -2.26
CA ALA A 159 11.07 10.78 -0.83
C ALA A 159 12.20 11.78 -0.49
N ARG A 160 13.27 11.81 -1.30
CA ARG A 160 14.32 12.82 -1.18
C ARG A 160 13.79 14.24 -1.34
N CYS A 161 13.03 14.50 -2.40
CA CYS A 161 12.46 15.82 -2.68
C CYS A 161 11.49 16.26 -1.56
N ALA A 162 10.67 15.36 -1.04
CA ALA A 162 9.75 15.65 0.06
C ALA A 162 10.49 15.98 1.37
N VAL A 163 11.51 15.19 1.73
CA VAL A 163 12.32 15.43 2.93
C VAL A 163 13.10 16.74 2.83
N ARG A 164 13.72 17.01 1.67
CA ARG A 164 14.42 18.28 1.44
C ARG A 164 13.48 19.48 1.48
N LYS A 165 12.27 19.36 0.92
CA LYS A 165 11.27 20.43 0.96
C LYS A 165 10.81 20.75 2.38
N ALA A 166 10.52 19.74 3.18
CA ALA A 166 10.16 19.93 4.60
C ALA A 166 11.30 20.59 5.39
N LEU A 167 12.55 20.16 5.18
CA LEU A 167 13.71 20.79 5.80
C LEU A 167 13.98 22.21 5.30
N HIS A 168 13.68 22.52 4.04
CA HIS A 168 13.78 23.86 3.49
C HIS A 168 12.74 24.80 4.12
N ASP A 169 11.49 24.35 4.21
CA ASP A 169 10.37 25.12 4.76
C ASP A 169 10.56 25.41 6.27
N GLU A 170 11.32 24.57 6.97
CA GLU A 170 11.70 24.75 8.39
C GLU A 170 13.08 25.42 8.59
N PHE A 171 13.69 25.97 7.53
CA PHE A 171 15.05 26.56 7.55
C PHE A 171 16.15 25.62 8.08
N GLY A 172 15.90 24.31 8.00
CA GLY A 172 16.81 23.27 8.44
C GLY A 172 17.93 22.97 7.45
N LEU A 173 17.86 23.41 6.19
CA LEU A 173 18.97 23.22 5.24
C LEU A 173 20.07 24.28 5.40
N PRO A 174 21.36 23.91 5.24
CA PRO A 174 21.87 22.59 4.87
C PRO A 174 22.15 21.66 6.07
N HIS A 175 22.14 22.16 7.31
CA HIS A 175 22.64 21.42 8.48
C HIS A 175 21.67 20.40 9.11
N GLY A 176 20.44 20.33 8.62
CA GLY A 176 19.37 19.49 9.15
C GLY A 176 19.43 18.05 8.63
N ILE A 177 20.00 17.83 7.44
CA ILE A 177 20.12 16.49 6.84
C ILE A 177 21.01 15.57 7.70
N PRO A 178 22.19 15.98 8.18
CA PRO A 178 23.04 15.15 9.04
C PRO A 178 22.45 14.86 10.43
N ARG A 179 21.44 15.62 10.85
CA ARG A 179 20.78 15.49 12.17
C ARG A 179 19.60 14.51 12.17
N LEU A 180 19.17 14.06 11.00
CA LEU A 180 18.08 13.08 10.89
C LEU A 180 18.52 11.72 11.45
N PRO A 181 17.64 10.99 12.16
CA PRO A 181 17.92 9.65 12.68
C PRO A 181 17.84 8.60 11.54
N VAL A 182 18.61 8.80 10.48
CA VAL A 182 18.65 7.94 9.28
C VAL A 182 20.08 7.45 9.01
N PRO A 183 20.24 6.27 8.36
CA PRO A 183 21.56 5.72 8.02
C PRO A 183 22.41 6.68 7.19
N ARG A 184 23.74 6.67 7.40
CA ARG A 184 24.70 7.55 6.71
C ARG A 184 24.67 7.44 5.17
N SER A 185 24.32 6.27 4.64
CA SER A 185 24.12 6.06 3.20
C SER A 185 22.94 6.87 2.66
N LEU A 186 21.85 6.97 3.43
CA LEU A 186 20.68 7.79 3.09
C LEU A 186 20.93 9.27 3.32
N VAL A 187 21.69 9.64 4.35
CA VAL A 187 22.15 11.04 4.54
C VAL A 187 22.88 11.51 3.29
N SER A 188 23.83 10.71 2.78
CA SER A 188 24.59 11.04 1.58
C SER A 188 23.68 11.19 0.35
N TYR A 189 22.68 10.31 0.20
CA TYR A 189 21.71 10.39 -0.90
C TYR A 189 20.76 11.61 -0.80
N LEU A 190 20.35 11.98 0.42
CA LEU A 190 19.51 13.15 0.68
C LEU A 190 20.27 14.47 0.49
N ASP A 191 21.60 14.44 0.68
CA ASP A 191 22.49 15.60 0.58
C ASP A 191 22.93 15.91 -0.87
N LEU A 192 22.76 14.97 -1.80
CA LEU A 192 22.99 15.21 -3.23
C LEU A 192 22.15 16.41 -3.72
N GLU A 193 22.82 17.47 -4.16
CA GLU A 193 22.19 18.61 -4.84
C GLU A 193 21.49 18.11 -6.12
N CYS A 194 20.31 18.64 -6.39
CA CYS A 194 19.56 18.36 -7.63
C CYS A 194 20.09 19.22 -8.77
#